data_AF-K0J1J6-F1
#
_entry.id   AF-K0J1J6-F1
#
_cell.length_a   1.000
_cell.length_b   1.000
_cell.length_c   1.000
_cell.angle_alpha   90.00
_cell.angle_beta   90.00
_cell.angle_gamma   90.00
#
_symmetry.space_group_name_H-M   'P 1'
#
loop_
_entity.id
_entity.type
_entity.pdbx_description
1 polymer ?
#
loop_
_entity_poly.entity_id
_entity_poly.type
_entity_poly.pdbx_seq_one_letter_code
_entity_poly.pdbx_strand_id
1 'polypeptide(L)'
;MTPKLEKLISSPNFVVGAIDYDTGIMFYNDHPFAFVILIYEESYKVYLSVYDHLAPNDHLIITEANTLEEARAQAEEELKRIVNNNIH
;
A
#
# COMPACT_ATOMS: atom_id res chain seq x y z
N MET A 1 11.79 -12.17 -7.26
CA MET A 1 10.51 -11.69 -7.82
C MET A 1 10.46 -10.19 -7.59
N THR A 2 10.17 -9.37 -8.61
CA THR A 2 10.05 -7.91 -8.41
C THR A 2 8.75 -7.61 -7.64
N PRO A 3 8.81 -6.80 -6.57
CA PRO A 3 7.64 -6.43 -5.76
C PRO A 3 6.50 -5.85 -6.58
N LYS A 4 5.25 -6.07 -6.17
CA LYS A 4 4.08 -5.53 -6.89
C LYS A 4 4.07 -4.00 -6.97
N LEU A 5 4.53 -3.33 -5.92
CA LEU A 5 4.61 -1.87 -5.89
C LEU A 5 5.67 -1.34 -6.86
N GLU A 6 6.82 -2.00 -6.99
CA GLU A 6 7.84 -1.63 -7.99
C GLU A 6 7.32 -1.83 -9.42
N LYS A 7 6.60 -2.94 -9.68
CA LYS A 7 5.94 -3.19 -10.97
C LYS A 7 4.89 -2.11 -11.28
N LEU A 8 4.17 -1.67 -10.25
CA LEU A 8 3.17 -0.63 -10.35
C LEU A 8 3.80 0.72 -10.71
N ILE A 9 4.85 1.15 -10.00
CA ILE A 9 5.58 2.39 -10.28
C ILE A 9 6.20 2.38 -11.69
N SER A 10 6.66 1.21 -12.14
CA SER A 10 7.25 1.04 -13.47
C SER A 10 6.22 1.04 -14.60
N SER A 11 4.92 1.02 -14.28
CA SER A 11 3.85 1.02 -15.29
C SER A 11 3.70 2.41 -15.91
N PRO A 12 3.70 2.52 -17.26
CA PRO A 12 3.64 3.81 -17.95
C PRO A 12 2.35 4.60 -17.67
N ASN A 13 1.31 3.96 -17.12
CA ASN A 13 0.02 4.59 -16.83
C ASN A 13 -0.24 4.81 -15.34
N PHE A 14 0.69 4.45 -14.43
CA PHE A 14 0.40 4.42 -12.99
C PHE A 14 0.11 5.80 -12.38
N VAL A 15 0.77 6.84 -12.88
CA VAL A 15 0.74 8.19 -12.30
C VAL A 15 0.15 9.24 -13.27
N VAL A 16 -0.71 8.81 -14.19
CA VAL A 16 -1.40 9.75 -15.09
C VAL A 16 -2.41 10.57 -14.26
N GLY A 17 -1.97 11.74 -13.78
CA GLY A 17 -2.77 12.69 -12.99
C GLY A 17 -2.26 12.99 -11.57
N ALA A 18 -1.04 12.62 -11.19
CA ALA A 18 -0.56 12.88 -9.82
C ALA A 18 -0.24 14.37 -9.59
N ILE A 19 -0.84 14.95 -8.54
CA ILE A 19 -0.55 16.33 -8.07
C ILE A 19 0.73 16.32 -7.20
N ASP A 20 0.92 15.27 -6.38
CA ASP A 20 2.16 14.94 -5.68
C ASP A 20 2.16 13.44 -5.25
N TYR A 21 3.32 12.84 -5.00
CA TYR A 21 3.41 11.48 -4.43
C TYR A 21 4.59 11.31 -3.47
N ASP A 22 4.39 10.50 -2.43
CA ASP A 22 5.41 10.15 -1.43
C ASP A 22 5.63 8.62 -1.39
N THR A 23 6.86 8.20 -1.09
CA THR A 23 7.24 6.78 -1.06
C THR A 23 8.05 6.49 0.20
N GLY A 24 7.87 5.31 0.80
CA GLY A 24 8.61 4.99 2.01
C GLY A 24 8.49 3.56 2.50
N ILE A 25 8.94 3.36 3.74
CA ILE A 25 8.88 2.10 4.48
C ILE A 25 8.00 2.29 5.72
N MET A 26 6.98 1.45 5.87
CA MET A 26 6.15 1.35 7.06
C MET A 26 6.50 0.08 7.84
N PHE A 27 6.43 0.10 9.17
CA PHE A 27 6.63 -1.09 9.99
C PHE A 27 5.32 -1.56 10.60
N TYR A 28 5.02 -2.85 10.52
CA TYR A 28 3.93 -3.50 11.23
C TYR A 28 4.44 -4.80 11.86
N ASN A 29 4.31 -4.92 13.19
CA ASN A 29 4.87 -6.03 13.99
C ASN A 29 6.32 -6.37 13.64
N ASP A 30 7.22 -5.37 13.66
CA ASP A 30 8.64 -5.49 13.30
C ASP A 30 8.94 -5.88 11.84
N HIS A 31 7.92 -5.97 10.98
CA HIS A 31 8.09 -6.23 9.56
C HIS A 31 8.02 -4.93 8.74
N PRO A 32 9.01 -4.65 7.87
CA PRO A 32 8.98 -3.50 6.97
C PRO A 32 8.13 -3.79 5.72
N PHE A 33 7.40 -2.78 5.27
CA PHE A 33 6.56 -2.80 4.07
C PHE A 33 6.81 -1.56 3.23
N ALA A 34 6.99 -1.76 1.92
CA ALA A 34 7.07 -0.64 0.99
C ALA A 34 5.68 -0.07 0.72
N PHE A 35 5.57 1.25 0.70
CA PHE A 35 4.32 1.94 0.37
C PHE A 35 4.54 3.12 -0.58
N VAL A 36 3.46 3.50 -1.27
CA VAL A 36 3.34 4.75 -2.04
C VAL A 36 2.05 5.45 -1.64
N ILE A 37 2.11 6.77 -1.47
CA ILE A 37 0.96 7.65 -1.30
C ILE A 37 0.83 8.51 -2.55
N LEU A 38 -0.33 8.51 -3.19
CA LEU A 38 -0.70 9.51 -4.19
C LEU A 38 -1.59 10.56 -3.52
N ILE A 39 -1.28 11.83 -3.76
CA ILE A 39 -1.99 12.97 -3.22
C ILE A 39 -2.77 13.63 -4.36
N TYR A 40 -4.06 13.81 -4.16
CA TYR A 40 -4.98 14.52 -5.04
C TYR A 40 -5.57 15.74 -4.30
N GLU A 41 -6.29 16.60 -5.02
CA GLU A 41 -6.86 17.83 -4.45
C GLU A 41 -7.87 17.54 -3.32
N GLU A 42 -8.62 16.43 -3.43
CA GLU A 42 -9.68 16.07 -2.48
C GLU A 42 -9.51 14.65 -1.87
N SER A 43 -8.47 13.90 -2.26
CA SER A 43 -8.28 12.52 -1.77
C SER A 43 -6.80 12.12 -1.66
N TYR A 44 -6.57 11.07 -0.87
CA TYR A 44 -5.30 10.40 -0.66
C TYR A 44 -5.45 8.93 -0.97
N LYS A 45 -4.53 8.39 -1.75
CA LYS A 45 -4.52 6.98 -2.13
C LYS A 45 -3.26 6.31 -1.65
N VAL A 46 -3.40 5.22 -0.88
CA VAL A 46 -2.27 4.47 -0.32
C VAL A 46 -2.16 3.12 -1.04
N TYR A 47 -0.96 2.81 -1.50
CA TYR A 47 -0.58 1.51 -2.03
C TYR A 47 0.44 0.88 -1.09
N LEU A 48 0.15 -0.30 -0.57
CA LEU A 48 1.02 -1.01 0.38
C LEU A 48 1.35 -2.41 -0.15
N SER A 49 2.64 -2.69 -0.31
CA SER A 49 3.15 -3.99 -0.78
C SER A 49 3.35 -4.94 0.40
N VAL A 50 2.60 -6.04 0.41
CA VAL A 50 2.69 -7.10 1.42
C VAL A 50 3.41 -8.30 0.80
N TYR A 51 4.49 -8.75 1.44
CA TYR A 51 5.31 -9.87 0.97
C TYR A 51 4.95 -11.20 1.63
N ASP A 52 5.34 -12.28 0.95
CA ASP A 52 4.92 -13.68 1.12
C ASP A 52 4.93 -14.23 2.55
N HIS A 53 5.81 -13.74 3.44
CA HIS A 53 5.85 -14.21 4.84
C HIS A 53 4.61 -13.82 5.66
N LEU A 54 3.81 -12.85 5.20
CA LEU A 54 2.65 -12.32 5.92
C LEU A 54 1.33 -12.47 5.15
N ALA A 55 1.41 -12.85 3.86
CA ALA A 55 0.25 -13.14 3.01
C ALA A 55 0.68 -14.05 1.85
N PRO A 56 -0.12 -15.05 1.43
CA PRO A 56 0.24 -15.91 0.31
C PRO A 56 0.26 -15.08 -0.98
N ASN A 57 1.42 -15.07 -1.65
CA ASN A 57 1.76 -14.23 -2.80
C ASN A 57 1.92 -12.75 -2.46
N ASP A 58 2.82 -12.07 -3.20
CA ASP A 58 2.91 -10.60 -3.21
C ASP A 58 1.49 -10.01 -3.31
N HIS A 59 1.03 -9.29 -2.28
CA HIS A 59 -0.28 -8.66 -2.23
C HIS A 59 -0.12 -7.14 -2.23
N LEU A 60 -1.06 -6.45 -2.86
CA LEU A 60 -1.04 -4.98 -2.95
C LEU A 60 -2.35 -4.47 -2.37
N ILE A 61 -2.28 -3.86 -1.18
CA ILE A 61 -3.41 -3.17 -0.58
C ILE A 61 -3.53 -1.81 -1.25
N ILE A 62 -4.75 -1.43 -1.62
CA ILE A 62 -5.07 -0.14 -2.24
C ILE A 62 -6.22 0.47 -1.45
N THR A 63 -5.99 1.62 -0.82
CA THR A 63 -7.02 2.35 -0.07
C THR A 63 -7.08 3.79 -0.53
N GLU A 64 -8.24 4.42 -0.40
CA GLU A 64 -8.48 5.80 -0.80
C GLU A 64 -9.43 6.46 0.19
N ALA A 65 -9.07 7.65 0.67
CA ALA A 65 -9.91 8.43 1.56
C ALA A 65 -9.68 9.94 1.38
N ASN A 66 -10.54 10.76 1.97
CA ASN A 66 -10.45 12.22 1.90
C ASN A 66 -9.27 12.76 2.72
N THR A 67 -8.81 11.99 3.72
CA THR A 67 -7.65 12.33 4.53
C THR A 67 -6.58 11.24 4.48
N LEU A 68 -5.32 11.64 4.64
CA LEU A 68 -4.21 10.69 4.71
C LEU A 68 -4.34 9.73 5.90
N GLU A 69 -4.82 10.23 7.04
CA GLU A 69 -5.00 9.43 8.25
C GLU A 69 -6.01 8.30 8.02
N GLU A 70 -7.15 8.59 7.42
CA GLU A 70 -8.16 7.57 7.09
C GLU A 70 -7.64 6.56 6.06
N ALA A 71 -6.99 7.02 4.99
CA ALA A 71 -6.46 6.12 3.96
C ALA A 71 -5.41 5.15 4.54
N ARG A 72 -4.56 5.64 5.46
CA ARG A 72 -3.58 4.82 6.18
C ARG A 72 -4.25 3.86 7.16
N ALA A 73 -5.21 4.32 7.95
CA ALA A 73 -5.93 3.47 8.90
C ALA A 73 -6.63 2.32 8.19
N GLN A 74 -7.27 2.59 7.04
CA GLN A 74 -7.85 1.56 6.19
C GLN A 74 -6.80 0.57 5.69
N ALA A 75 -5.63 1.05 5.24
CA ALA A 75 -4.56 0.15 4.76
C ALA A 75 -4.03 -0.76 5.87
N GLU A 76 -3.92 -0.24 7.10
CA GLU A 76 -3.53 -1.01 8.28
C GLU A 76 -4.59 -2.04 8.69
N GLU A 77 -5.87 -1.69 8.61
CA GLU A 77 -6.97 -2.62 8.88
C GLU A 77 -6.98 -3.78 7.89
N GLU A 78 -6.75 -3.49 6.61
CA GLU A 78 -6.65 -4.49 5.55
C GLU A 78 -5.43 -5.38 5.70
N LEU A 79 -4.30 -4.81 6.13
CA LEU A 79 -3.13 -5.59 6.50
C LEU A 79 -3.44 -6.53 7.67
N LYS A 80 -4.07 -6.04 8.73
CA LYS A 80 -4.49 -6.85 9.89
C LYS A 80 -5.40 -8.00 9.45
N ARG A 81 -6.38 -7.71 8.59
CA ARG A 81 -7.31 -8.71 8.05
C ARG A 81 -6.59 -9.80 7.28
N ILE A 82 -5.64 -9.44 6.41
CA ILE A 82 -4.84 -10.39 5.64
C ILE A 82 -3.98 -11.24 6.57
N VAL A 83 -3.23 -10.62 7.49
CA VAL A 83 -2.37 -11.35 8.44
C VAL A 83 -3.21 -12.33 9.27
N ASN A 84 -4.32 -11.88 9.85
CA ASN A 84 -5.19 -12.73 10.69
C ASN A 84 -5.82 -13.89 9.91
N ASN A 85 -6.19 -13.68 8.65
CA ASN A 85 -6.78 -14.73 7.80
C ASN A 85 -5.77 -15.77 7.31
N ASN A 86 -4.47 -15.51 7.43
CA ASN A 86 -3.40 -16.41 6.98
C ASN A 86 -2.70 -17.16 8.13
N ILE A 87 -3.12 -16.94 9.39
CA ILE A 87 -2.70 -17.75 10.54
C ILE A 87 -3.69 -18.94 10.66
N HIS A 88 -3.71 -19.86 9.68
CA HIS A 88 -4.45 -21.14 9.77
C HIS A 88 -3.57 -22.29 9.28
#